data_AF-A0A6N6W1G8-F1
#
_entry.id   AF-A0A6N6W1G8-F1
#
_cell.length_a   1.000
_cell.length_b   1.000
_cell.length_c   1.000
_cell.angle_alpha   90.00
_cell.angle_beta   90.00
_cell.angle_gamma   90.00
#
_symmetry.space_group_name_H-M   'P 1'
#
loop_
_entity.id
_entity.type
_entity.pdbx_description
1 polymer ?
#
loop_
_entity_poly.entity_id
_entity_poly.type
_entity_poly.pdbx_seq_one_letter_code
_entity_poly.pdbx_strand_id
1 'polypeptide(L)'
;MRAVYLSWYLERAGYGNQPAEQFKIAEYAVENTLAHAHETGEWWLASEVISDFEALLTLYDAQLARAPLHQVSEAEQKLREFVMGTDHSPIP
;
A
#
# COMPACT_ATOMS: atom_id res chain seq x y z
N MET A 1 5.58 1.14 0.98
CA MET A 1 4.82 2.05 0.08
C MET A 1 4.30 1.38 -1.18
N ARG A 2 5.14 0.82 -2.08
CA ARG A 2 4.64 0.23 -3.36
C ARG A 2 3.47 -0.76 -3.19
N ALA A 3 3.60 -1.74 -2.29
CA ALA A 3 2.56 -2.75 -2.07
C ALA A 3 1.22 -2.13 -1.62
N VAL A 4 1.26 -1.13 -0.73
CA VAL A 4 0.07 -0.40 -0.25
C VAL A 4 -0.67 0.25 -1.42
N TYR A 5 0.03 1.06 -2.22
CA TYR A 5 -0.60 1.81 -3.30
C TYR A 5 -1.01 0.94 -4.49
N LEU A 6 -0.19 -0.05 -4.86
CA LEU A 6 -0.57 -0.97 -5.92
C LEU A 6 -1.79 -1.80 -5.52
N SER A 7 -1.80 -2.29 -4.27
CA SER A 7 -2.94 -3.01 -3.72
C SER A 7 -4.21 -2.15 -3.68
N TRP A 8 -4.08 -0.86 -3.33
CA TRP A 8 -5.17 0.11 -3.39
C TRP A 8 -5.73 0.32 -4.81
N TYR A 9 -4.87 0.46 -5.83
CA TYR A 9 -5.35 0.61 -7.19
C TYR A 9 -6.02 -0.67 -7.73
N LEU A 10 -5.50 -1.85 -7.35
CA LEU A 10 -6.10 -3.14 -7.68
C LEU A 10 -7.43 -3.36 -6.94
N GLU A 11 -7.53 -2.90 -5.69
CA GLU A 11 -8.76 -2.87 -4.91
C GLU A 11 -9.83 -2.05 -5.63
N ARG A 12 -9.48 -0.83 -6.07
CA ARG A 12 -10.38 0.02 -6.86
C ARG A 12 -10.74 -0.55 -8.23
N ALA A 13 -9.93 -1.46 -8.77
CA ALA A 13 -10.22 -2.20 -10.00
C ALA A 13 -11.03 -3.48 -9.75
N GLY A 14 -11.42 -3.77 -8.50
CA GLY A 14 -12.29 -4.89 -8.13
C GLY A 14 -11.54 -6.19 -7.80
N TYR A 15 -10.24 -6.13 -7.53
CA TYR A 15 -9.43 -7.32 -7.21
C TYR A 15 -9.33 -7.63 -5.72
N GLY A 16 -10.09 -6.94 -4.87
CA GLY A 16 -10.26 -7.28 -3.46
C GLY A 16 -11.60 -6.77 -2.92
N ASN A 17 -11.74 -6.79 -1.59
CA ASN A 17 -12.90 -6.25 -0.90
C ASN A 17 -12.54 -5.76 0.52
N GLN A 18 -11.46 -4.98 0.62
CA GLN A 18 -11.01 -4.36 1.86
C GLN A 18 -11.40 -2.88 1.94
N PRO A 19 -11.73 -2.38 3.14
CA PRO A 19 -12.06 -0.98 3.32
C PRO A 19 -10.82 -0.09 3.14
N ALA A 20 -11.02 1.14 2.67
CA ALA A 20 -9.94 2.13 2.49
C ALA A 20 -9.14 2.38 3.79
N GLU A 21 -9.81 2.32 4.94
CA GLU A 21 -9.20 2.46 6.27
C GLU A 21 -8.04 1.48 6.49
N GLN A 22 -8.14 0.24 6.00
CA GLN A 22 -7.07 -0.74 6.15
C GLN A 22 -5.81 -0.36 5.37
N PHE A 23 -5.98 0.24 4.19
CA PHE A 23 -4.85 0.78 3.42
C PHE A 23 -4.26 2.01 4.10
N LYS A 24 -5.10 2.84 4.74
CA LYS A 24 -4.64 4.03 5.46
C LYS A 24 -3.82 3.68 6.69
N ILE A 25 -4.24 2.67 7.45
CA ILE A 25 -3.47 2.13 8.58
C ILE A 25 -2.09 1.67 8.11
N ALA A 26 -2.03 0.91 7.02
CA ALA A 26 -0.77 0.41 6.50
C ALA A 26 0.13 1.50 5.90
N GLU A 27 -0.45 2.52 5.27
CA GLU A 27 0.28 3.72 4.82
C GLU A 27 0.93 4.44 6.02
N TYR A 28 0.12 4.74 7.04
CA TYR A 28 0.58 5.44 8.24
C TYR A 28 1.65 4.64 9.00
N ALA A 29 1.48 3.31 9.09
CA ALA A 29 2.47 2.42 9.70
C ALA A 29 3.84 2.54 9.02
N VAL A 30 3.87 2.53 7.68
CA VAL A 30 5.12 2.68 6.92
C VAL A 30 5.71 4.07 7.07
N GLU A 31 4.88 5.12 7.02
CA GLU A 31 5.34 6.50 7.22
C GLU A 31 5.95 6.71 8.62
N ASN A 32 5.30 6.18 9.65
CA ASN A 32 5.79 6.26 11.03
C ASN A 32 7.11 5.49 11.19
N THR A 33 7.24 4.29 10.61
CA THR A 33 8.51 3.55 10.60
C THR A 33 9.61 4.32 9.86
N LEU A 34 9.29 4.98 8.74
CA LEU A 34 10.26 5.78 7.99
C LEU A 34 10.70 7.01 8.80
N ALA A 35 9.76 7.72 9.44
CA ALA A 35 10.06 8.86 10.30
C ALA A 35 10.94 8.44 11.48
N HIS A 36 10.58 7.36 12.17
CA HIS A 36 11.37 6.82 13.27
C HIS A 36 12.77 6.41 12.84
N ALA A 37 12.90 5.68 11.72
CA ALA A 37 14.19 5.28 11.19
C ALA A 37 15.04 6.48 10.75
N HIS A 38 14.42 7.55 10.25
CA HIS A 38 15.12 8.78 9.92
C HIS A 38 15.68 9.49 11.16
N GLU A 39 14.92 9.52 12.25
CA GLU A 39 15.30 10.19 13.49
C GLU A 39 16.32 9.38 14.32
N THR A 40 16.17 8.06 14.37
CA THR A 40 16.90 7.19 15.30
C THR A 40 17.92 6.28 14.62
N GLY A 41 17.78 6.05 13.31
CA GLY A 41 18.52 5.02 12.57
C GLY A 41 17.98 3.60 12.78
N GLU A 42 16.95 3.42 13.59
CA GLU A 42 16.37 2.10 13.92
C GLU A 42 15.18 1.79 13.02
N TRP A 43 15.20 0.61 12.42
CA TRP A 43 14.11 0.12 11.57
C TRP A 43 13.18 -0.75 12.40
N TRP A 44 12.06 -0.17 12.82
CA TRP A 44 11.06 -0.88 13.60
C TRP A 44 9.65 -0.57 13.13
N LEU A 45 8.85 -1.63 13.00
CA LEU A 45 7.42 -1.56 12.78
C LEU A 45 6.71 -1.87 14.11
N ALA A 46 5.89 -0.93 14.57
CA ALA A 46 5.12 -1.06 15.81
C ALA A 46 4.33 -2.38 15.84
N SER A 47 4.35 -3.09 16.97
CA SER A 47 3.72 -4.42 17.09
C SER A 47 2.23 -4.41 16.77
N GLU A 48 1.58 -3.30 17.04
CA GLU A 48 0.15 -3.07 16.86
C GLU A 48 -0.25 -3.07 15.39
N VAL A 49 0.66 -2.70 14.47
CA VAL A 49 0.38 -2.59 13.03
C VAL A 49 0.95 -3.76 12.21
N ILE A 50 1.68 -4.69 12.85
CA ILE A 50 2.24 -5.87 12.16
C ILE A 50 1.11 -6.69 11.52
N SER A 51 0.04 -6.97 12.26
CA SER A 51 -1.06 -7.79 11.76
C SER A 51 -1.82 -7.13 10.61
N ASP A 52 -2.01 -5.80 10.64
CA ASP A 52 -2.60 -5.05 9.54
C ASP A 52 -1.71 -5.08 8.29
N PHE A 53 -0.39 -4.99 8.48
CA PHE A 53 0.58 -5.06 7.40
C PHE A 53 0.64 -6.45 6.76
N GLU A 54 0.59 -7.51 7.56
CA GLU A 54 0.49 -8.91 7.08
C GLU A 54 -0.79 -9.15 6.28
N ALA A 55 -1.91 -8.62 6.74
CA ALA A 55 -3.19 -8.70 6.03
C ALA A 55 -3.12 -7.98 4.67
N LEU A 56 -2.51 -6.80 4.63
CA LEU A 56 -2.29 -6.07 3.37
C LEU A 56 -1.39 -6.85 2.40
N LEU A 57 -0.28 -7.43 2.89
CA LEU A 57 0.62 -8.22 2.04
C LEU A 57 -0.08 -9.47 1.50
N THR A 58 -0.87 -10.14 2.33
CA THR A 58 -1.67 -11.30 1.91
C THR A 58 -2.68 -10.91 0.83
N LEU A 59 -3.36 -9.76 0.99
CA LEU A 59 -4.25 -9.22 -0.04
C LEU A 59 -3.50 -8.93 -1.33
N TYR A 60 -2.36 -8.25 -1.24
CA TYR A 60 -1.54 -7.89 -2.39
C TYR A 60 -1.10 -9.12 -3.19
N ASP A 61 -0.62 -10.17 -2.51
CA ASP A 61 -0.22 -11.42 -3.16
C ASP A 61 -1.42 -12.10 -3.84
N ALA A 62 -2.58 -12.13 -3.17
CA ALA A 62 -3.81 -12.69 -3.73
C ALA A 62 -4.32 -11.90 -4.95
N GLN A 63 -4.20 -10.58 -4.92
CA GLN A 63 -4.54 -9.71 -6.04
C GLN A 63 -3.61 -9.96 -7.23
N LEU A 64 -2.30 -10.02 -7.02
CA LEU A 64 -1.33 -10.30 -8.08
C LEU A 64 -1.51 -11.68 -8.71
N ALA A 65 -1.91 -12.67 -7.92
CA ALA A 65 -2.19 -14.01 -8.43
C ALA A 65 -3.45 -14.09 -9.32
N ARG A 66 -4.38 -13.13 -9.19
CA ARG A 66 -5.69 -13.14 -9.86
C ARG A 66 -5.84 -12.08 -10.94
N ALA A 67 -5.19 -10.93 -10.78
CA ALA A 67 -5.33 -9.79 -11.66
C ALA A 67 -4.69 -10.06 -13.02
N PRO A 68 -5.40 -9.79 -14.14
CA PRO A 68 -4.78 -9.80 -15.46
C PRO A 68 -3.61 -8.82 -15.56
N LEU A 69 -2.60 -9.16 -16.37
CA LEU A 69 -1.40 -8.33 -16.53
C LEU A 69 -1.70 -6.87 -16.91
N HIS A 70 -2.73 -6.64 -17.74
CA HIS A 70 -3.11 -5.27 -18.13
C HIS A 70 -3.62 -4.43 -16.95
N GLN A 71 -4.29 -5.05 -15.97
CA GLN A 71 -4.75 -4.37 -14.76
C GLN A 71 -3.60 -4.03 -13.83
N VAL A 72 -2.64 -4.95 -13.68
CA VAL A 72 -1.42 -4.70 -12.93
C VAL A 72 -0.62 -3.57 -13.59
N SER A 73 -0.50 -3.58 -14.91
CA SER A 73 0.21 -2.54 -15.67
C SER A 73 -0.44 -1.16 -15.51
N GLU A 74 -1.77 -1.10 -15.51
CA GLU A 74 -2.53 0.13 -15.28
C GLU A 74 -2.35 0.64 -13.84
N ALA A 75 -2.44 -0.25 -12.84
CA ALA A 75 -2.18 0.10 -11.44
C ALA A 75 -0.75 0.63 -11.23
N GLU A 76 0.24 0.03 -11.89
CA GLU A 76 1.62 0.51 -11.87
C GLU A 76 1.79 1.87 -12.55
N GLN A 77 1.06 2.13 -13.63
CA GLN A 77 1.07 3.43 -14.29
C GLN A 77 0.53 4.52 -13.37
N LYS A 78 -0.62 4.28 -12.72
CA LYS A 78 -1.19 5.19 -11.72
C LYS A 78 -0.23 5.43 -10.55
N LEU A 79 0.45 4.39 -10.08
CA LEU A 79 1.48 4.53 -9.06
C LEU A 79 2.64 5.40 -9.51
N ARG A 80 3.14 5.24 -10.75
CA ARG A 80 4.21 6.08 -11.28
C ARG A 80 3.79 7.54 -11.37
N GLU A 81 2.58 7.80 -11.87
CA GLU A 81 2.01 9.15 -11.95
C GLU A 81 1.92 9.79 -10.56
N PHE A 82 1.43 9.05 -9.56
CA PHE A 82 1.39 9.51 -8.18
C PHE A 82 2.79 9.83 -7.62
N VAL A 83 3.77 8.95 -7.80
CA VAL A 83 5.14 9.15 -7.29
C VAL A 83 5.84 10.32 -7.96
N MET A 84 5.54 10.60 -9.23
CA MET A 84 6.09 11.74 -9.98
C MET A 84 5.33 13.04 -9.73
N GLY A 85 4.08 12.97 -9.28
CA GLY A 85 3.23 14.10 -8.96
C GLY A 85 3.53 14.71 -7.59
N THR A 86 2.90 15.86 -7.32
CA THR A 86 2.86 16.48 -5.99
C THR A 86 1.50 16.26 -5.32
N ASP A 87 0.78 15.22 -5.75
CA ASP A 87 -0.58 14.95 -5.27
C ASP A 87 -0.56 14.38 -3.86
N HIS A 88 -1.64 14.64 -3.11
CA HIS A 88 -1.89 13.98 -1.84
C HIS A 88 -2.12 12.47 -2.03
N SER A 89 -1.98 11.69 -0.96
CA SER A 89 -2.22 10.25 -1.01
C SER A 89 -3.56 9.93 -1.71
N PRO A 90 -3.58 8.98 -2.65
CA PRO A 90 -4.80 8.55 -3.34
C PRO A 90 -5.74 7.74 -2.43
N ILE A 91 -5.31 7.42 -1.20
CA ILE A 91 -6.08 6.73 -0.18
C ILE A 91 -6.76 7.79 0.71
N PRO A 92 -8.11 7.81 0.78
CA PRO A 92 -8.87 8.82 1.51
C PRO A 92 -8.66 8.75 3.03
#